data_AF-C4ID94-F1
#
_entry.id   AF-C4ID94-F1
#
_cell.length_a   1.000
_cell.length_b   1.000
_cell.length_c   1.000
_cell.angle_alpha   90.00
_cell.angle_beta   90.00
_cell.angle_gamma   90.00
#
_symmetry.space_group_name_H-M   'P 1'
#
loop_
_entity.id
_entity.type
_entity.pdbx_description
1 polymer ?
#
loop_
_entity_poly.entity_id
_entity_poly.type
_entity_poly.pdbx_seq_one_letter_code
_entity_poly.pdbx_strand_id
1 'polypeptide(L)' 'MNVILIYARIKDELTKEDAYELNKLYMSGLTYKEAMDKLKEIKNKTFSKE' A
#
# COMPACT_ATOMS: atom_id res chain seq x y z
N MET A 1 5.90 9.65 -6.88
CA MET A 1 5.16 10.23 -5.73
C MET A 1 6.07 10.11 -4.50
N ASN A 2 6.13 11.09 -3.59
CA ASN A 2 7.01 10.99 -2.41
C ASN A 2 6.34 10.10 -1.34
N VAL A 3 7.06 9.10 -0.81
CA VAL A 3 6.55 8.16 0.21
C VAL A 3 6.07 8.87 1.47
N ILE A 4 6.67 10.02 1.81
CA ILE A 4 6.25 10.84 2.96
C ILE A 4 4.84 11.41 2.74
N LEU A 5 4.53 11.83 1.51
CA LEU A 5 3.20 12.36 1.15
C LEU A 5 2.15 11.25 1.07
N ILE A 6 2.53 10.06 0.62
CA ILE A 6 1.65 8.88 0.65
C ILE A 6 1.34 8.49 2.09
N TYR A 7 2.37 8.34 2.93
CA TYR A 7 2.21 7.97 4.34
C TYR A 7 1.33 8.97 5.09
N ALA A 8 1.53 10.28 4.89
CA ALA A 8 0.70 11.30 5.52
C ALA A 8 -0.81 11.18 5.18
N ARG A 9 -1.16 10.64 4.00
CA ARG A 9 -2.55 10.43 3.57
C ARG A 9 -3.19 9.14 4.08
N ILE A 10 -2.37 8.15 4.45
CA ILE A 10 -2.86 6.81 4.83
C ILE A 10 -2.52 6.45 6.27
N LYS A 11 -1.82 7.31 7.02
CA LYS A 11 -1.32 7.03 8.38
C LYS A 11 -2.41 6.65 9.38
N ASP A 12 -3.64 7.07 9.14
CA ASP A 12 -4.78 6.80 10.02
C ASP A 12 -5.32 5.36 9.83
N GLU A 13 -5.03 4.72 8.69
CA GLU A 13 -5.54 3.38 8.34
C GLU A 13 -4.43 2.35 8.08
N LEU A 14 -3.21 2.80 7.77
CA LEU A 14 -2.11 1.98 7.28
C LEU A 14 -0.77 2.32 7.93
N THR A 15 0.10 1.31 7.99
CA THR A 15 1.43 1.41 8.59
C THR A 15 2.43 2.09 7.65
N LYS A 16 3.63 2.39 8.17
CA LYS A 16 4.73 2.91 7.36
C LYS A 16 5.22 1.88 6.32
N GLU A 17 5.16 0.59 6.65
CA GLU A 17 5.49 -0.50 5.71
C GLU A 17 4.47 -0.58 4.57
N ASP A 18 3.19 -0.46 4.91
CA ASP A 18 2.10 -0.39 3.92
C ASP A 18 2.30 0.79 2.95
N ALA A 19 2.74 1.94 3.44
CA ALA A 19 3.04 3.10 2.60
C ALA A 19 4.25 2.86 1.67
N TYR A 20 5.23 2.07 2.11
CA TYR A 20 6.39 1.71 1.30
C TYR A 20 6.00 0.74 0.18
N GLU A 21 5.20 -0.29 0.49
CA GLU A 21 4.64 -1.21 -0.52
C GLU A 21 3.71 -0.49 -1.50
N LEU A 22 2.84 0.39 -1.01
CA LEU A 22 1.99 1.21 -1.87
C LEU A 22 2.83 2.09 -2.82
N ASN A 23 3.93 2.67 -2.32
CA ASN A 23 4.84 3.45 -3.15
C ASN A 23 5.55 2.58 -4.20
N LYS A 24 5.97 1.34 -3.88
CA LYS A 24 6.53 0.40 -4.88
C LYS A 24 5.52 0.07 -5.97
N LEU A 25 4.27 -0.22 -5.59
CA LEU A 25 3.19 -0.53 -6.51
C LEU A 25 2.92 0.67 -7.44
N TYR A 26 2.88 1.88 -6.88
CA TYR A 26 2.74 3.12 -7.64
C TYR A 26 3.91 3.34 -8.62
N MET A 27 5.15 3.09 -8.19
CA MET A 27 6.35 3.19 -9.03
C MET A 27 6.39 2.11 -10.14
N SER A 28 5.63 1.03 -9.98
CA SER A 28 5.45 0.00 -11.03
C SER A 28 4.44 0.41 -12.10
N GLY A 29 3.92 1.64 -12.05
CA GLY A 29 2.96 2.19 -13.02
C GLY A 29 1.49 2.00 -12.65
N LEU A 30 1.19 1.44 -11.46
CA LEU A 30 -0.18 1.28 -11.00
C LEU A 30 -0.75 2.61 -10.52
N THR A 31 -2.05 2.81 -10.76
CA THR A 31 -2.77 3.93 -10.16
C THR A 31 -2.90 3.73 -8.64
N TYR A 32 -3.19 4.81 -7.92
CA TYR A 32 -3.39 4.74 -6.46
C TYR A 32 -4.45 3.71 -6.06
N LYS A 33 -5.56 3.62 -6.81
CA LYS A 33 -6.64 2.66 -6.54
C LYS A 33 -6.15 1.21 -6.71
N GLU A 34 -5.51 0.91 -7.82
CA GLU A 34 -4.95 -0.43 -8.09
C GLU A 34 -3.86 -0.82 -7.07
N ALA A 35 -3.01 0.13 -6.68
CA ALA A 35 -2.00 -0.08 -5.65
C ALA A 35 -2.64 -0.36 -4.28
N MET A 36 -3.72 0.34 -3.93
CA MET A 36 -4.48 0.10 -2.69
C MET A 36 -5.17 -1.27 -2.70
N ASP A 37 -5.82 -1.65 -3.80
CA ASP A 37 -6.49 -2.95 -3.94
C ASP A 37 -5.47 -4.09 -3.84
N LYS A 38 -4.33 -4.00 -4.54
CA LYS A 38 -3.24 -4.98 -4.40
C LYS A 38 -2.66 -5.05 -3.00
N LEU A 39 -2.47 -3.91 -2.34
CA LEU A 39 -1.99 -3.87 -0.97
C LEU A 39 -2.96 -4.61 -0.03
N LYS A 40 -4.27 -4.38 -0.17
CA LYS A 40 -5.31 -5.11 0.59
C LYS A 40 -5.29 -6.61 0.30
N GLU A 41 -5.13 -7.01 -0.98
CA GLU A 41 -4.97 -8.42 -1.34
C GLU A 41 -3.74 -9.07 -0.69
N ILE A 42 -2.60 -8.38 -0.68
CA ILE A 42 -1.36 -8.86 -0.05
C ILE A 42 -1.59 -9.04 1.47
N LYS A 43 -2.24 -8.07 2.13
CA LYS A 43 -2.54 -8.18 3.57
C LYS A 43 -3.51 -9.32 3.86
N ASN A 44 -4.56 -9.48 3.06
CA ASN A 44 -5.53 -10.57 3.21
C ASN A 44 -4.92 -11.95 2.96
N LYS A 45 -4.02 -12.08 1.97
CA LYS A 45 -3.28 -13.33 1.71
C LYS A 45 -2.26 -13.66 2.80
N THR A 46 -1.65 -12.65 3.41
CA THR A 46 -0.69 -12.85 4.50
C THR A 46 -1.38 -13.31 5.79
N PHE A 47 -2.64 -12.92 6.00
CA PHE A 47 -3.45 -13.33 7.15
C PHE A 47 -4.29 -14.61 6.93
N SER A 48 -4.43 -15.07 5.68
CA SER A 48 -5.16 -16.30 5.32
C SER A 48 -4.23 -17.53 5.23
N LYS A 49 -3.23 -17.62 6.10
CA LYS A 49 -2.57 -18.90 6.34
C LYS A 49 -3.29 -19.60 7.49
N GLU A 50 -4.02 -20.64 7.12
CA GLU A 50 -4.46 -21.77 7.96
C GLU A 50 -3.45 -22.17 9.04
#